data_AF-A0A0E1WXV4-F1
#
_entry.id   AF-A0A0E1WXV4-F1
#
_cell.length_a   1.000
_cell.length_b   1.000
_cell.length_c   1.000
_cell.angle_alpha   90.00
_cell.angle_beta   90.00
_cell.angle_gamma   90.00
#
_symmetry.space_group_name_H-M   'P 1'
#
loop_
_entity.id
_entity.type
_entity.pdbx_description
1 polymer ?
#
loop_
_entity_poly.entity_id
_entity_poly.type
_entity_poly.pdbx_seq_one_letter_code
_entity_poly.pdbx_strand_id
1 'polypeptide(L)'
;MAANSKTAIRLSLRAGERIFINGAVLRADRKVSLELLNDATFLLENHVLQPEDTTTPLRQLYFAAQMMLIEPAMREQAGATFAQMLKGMFATFKDAEILNALKLVDELVHNGRVFEALKTIRAQYPREAELMGAQPVVWPVTKSGKSAGANP
;
A
#
# COMPACT_ATOMS: atom_id res chain seq x y z
N MET A 1 -28.18 -13.44 23.14
CA MET A 1 -26.77 -13.08 22.91
C MET A 1 -26.29 -13.83 21.68
N ALA A 2 -26.34 -13.21 20.51
CA ALA A 2 -25.74 -13.78 19.30
C ALA A 2 -24.30 -13.26 19.22
N ALA A 3 -23.32 -14.14 19.37
CA ALA A 3 -21.93 -13.83 19.11
C ALA A 3 -21.80 -13.58 17.59
N ASN A 4 -21.72 -12.32 17.19
CA ASN A 4 -21.38 -11.98 15.82
C ASN A 4 -19.87 -12.29 15.67
N SER A 5 -19.55 -13.46 15.12
CA SER A 5 -18.18 -13.89 14.83
C SER A 5 -17.60 -12.99 13.74
N LYS A 6 -17.15 -11.79 14.13
CA LYS A 6 -16.31 -10.96 13.28
C LYS A 6 -15.05 -11.76 13.00
N THR A 7 -14.84 -12.13 11.74
CA THR A 7 -13.68 -12.90 11.29
C THR A 7 -12.42 -12.18 11.73
N ALA A 8 -11.71 -12.74 12.71
CA ALA A 8 -10.44 -12.20 13.16
C ALA A 8 -9.44 -12.21 12.00
N ILE A 9 -8.80 -11.08 11.72
CA ILE A 9 -7.77 -11.00 10.68
C ILE A 9 -6.50 -11.62 11.26
N ARG A 10 -6.08 -12.76 10.69
CA ARG A 10 -4.82 -13.41 11.05
C ARG A 10 -3.75 -13.05 10.02
N LEU A 11 -2.63 -12.55 10.50
CA LEU A 11 -1.47 -12.15 9.69
C LEU A 11 -0.19 -12.80 10.21
N SER A 12 0.74 -13.07 9.32
CA SER A 12 2.04 -13.66 9.66
C SER A 12 3.16 -12.70 9.29
N LEU A 13 4.06 -12.44 10.23
CA LEU A 13 5.26 -11.63 10.02
C LEU A 13 6.48 -12.55 10.04
N ARG A 14 7.44 -12.31 9.15
CA ARG A 14 8.75 -12.95 9.15
C ARG A 14 9.69 -12.25 10.14
N ALA A 15 10.80 -12.90 10.47
CA ALA A 15 11.86 -12.26 11.26
C ALA A 15 12.34 -10.98 10.56
N GLY A 16 12.38 -9.87 11.30
CA GLY A 16 12.75 -8.54 10.82
C GLY A 16 11.63 -7.74 10.17
N GLU A 17 10.51 -8.38 9.78
CA GLU A 17 9.40 -7.72 9.07
C GLU A 17 8.63 -6.77 9.98
N ARG A 18 8.23 -5.62 9.43
CA ARG A 18 7.48 -4.58 10.13
C ARG A 18 6.01 -4.54 9.74
N ILE A 19 5.18 -4.17 10.70
CA ILE A 19 3.78 -3.79 10.49
C ILE A 19 3.52 -2.43 11.12
N PHE A 20 2.84 -1.58 10.37
CA PHE A 20 2.33 -0.29 10.80
C PHE A 20 0.86 -0.49 11.13
N ILE A 21 0.43 -0.17 12.35
CA ILE A 21 -0.96 -0.37 12.80
C ILE A 21 -1.38 0.76 13.71
N ASN A 22 -2.43 1.51 13.33
CA ASN A 22 -2.95 2.65 14.10
C ASN A 22 -1.87 3.66 14.57
N GLY A 23 -0.81 3.86 13.78
CA GLY A 23 0.32 4.74 14.12
C GLY A 23 1.46 4.09 14.92
N ALA A 24 1.29 2.86 15.41
CA ALA A 24 2.36 2.08 16.01
C ALA A 24 3.13 1.28 14.94
N VAL A 25 4.43 1.10 15.14
CA VAL A 25 5.27 0.23 14.32
C VAL A 25 5.74 -0.94 15.16
N LEU A 26 5.39 -2.15 14.74
CA LEU A 26 5.86 -3.39 15.38
C LEU A 26 6.85 -4.06 14.43
N ARG A 27 7.95 -4.57 14.98
CA ARG A 27 8.93 -5.39 14.26
C ARG A 27 8.99 -6.76 14.91
N ALA A 28 8.85 -7.81 14.11
CA ALA A 28 9.00 -9.17 14.60
C ALA A 28 10.49 -9.55 14.69
N ASP A 29 10.92 -10.13 15.81
CA ASP A 29 12.29 -10.67 15.98
C ASP A 29 12.45 -12.05 15.33
N ARG A 30 11.35 -12.81 15.24
CA ARG A 30 11.24 -14.12 14.60
C ARG A 30 9.91 -14.23 13.84
N LYS A 31 9.67 -15.38 13.19
CA LYS A 31 8.37 -15.64 12.56
C LYS A 31 7.27 -15.70 13.62
N VAL A 32 6.24 -14.86 13.49
CA VAL A 32 5.10 -14.80 14.41
C VAL A 32 3.77 -14.74 13.64
N SER A 33 2.71 -15.23 14.27
CA SER A 33 1.33 -15.02 13.80
C SER A 33 0.64 -14.07 14.76
N LEU A 34 0.04 -13.01 14.21
CA LEU A 34 -0.76 -12.04 14.96
C LEU A 34 -2.23 -12.19 14.55
N GLU A 35 -3.12 -12.00 15.52
CA GLU A 35 -4.55 -11.93 15.29
C GLU A 35 -5.06 -10.57 15.74
N LEU A 36 -5.81 -9.93 14.85
CA LEU A 36 -6.55 -8.72 15.17
C LEU A 36 -7.94 -9.12 15.64
N LEU A 37 -8.21 -8.87 16.91
CA LEU A 37 -9.50 -9.14 17.55
C LEU A 37 -10.53 -8.01 17.31
N ASN A 38 -10.07 -6.90 16.75
CA ASN A 38 -10.87 -5.73 16.38
C ASN A 38 -10.45 -5.22 15.00
N ASP A 39 -11.27 -4.34 14.44
CA ASP A 39 -10.90 -3.64 13.22
C ASP A 39 -9.67 -2.76 13.50
N ALA A 40 -8.67 -2.86 12.63
CA ALA A 40 -7.50 -2.03 12.72
C ALA A 40 -7.06 -1.59 11.32
N THR A 41 -6.56 -0.37 11.24
CA THR A 41 -5.94 0.16 10.04
C THR A 41 -4.47 -0.22 10.08
N PHE A 42 -4.02 -1.02 9.11
CA PHE A 42 -2.64 -1.48 9.09
C PHE A 42 -2.03 -1.50 7.68
N LEU A 43 -0.70 -1.49 7.63
CA LEU A 43 0.10 -1.65 6.42
C LEU A 43 1.33 -2.51 6.74
N LEU A 44 1.58 -3.52 5.93
CA LEU A 44 2.79 -4.34 6.03
C LEU A 44 3.96 -3.62 5.36
N GLU A 45 5.19 -3.87 5.80
CA GLU A 45 6.41 -3.25 5.26
C GLU A 45 6.54 -3.36 3.73
N ASN A 46 6.18 -4.50 3.14
CA ASN A 46 6.21 -4.69 1.68
C ASN A 46 5.18 -3.83 0.89
N HIS A 47 4.23 -3.24 1.61
CA HIS A 47 3.28 -2.27 1.06
C HIS A 47 3.62 -0.83 1.42
N VAL A 48 4.66 -0.60 2.23
CA VAL A 48 5.18 0.73 2.52
C VAL A 48 6.13 1.16 1.41
N LEU A 49 5.80 2.28 0.78
CA LEU A 49 6.70 2.96 -0.16
C LEU A 49 7.59 3.92 0.62
N GLN A 50 8.89 3.87 0.37
CA GLN A 50 9.84 4.81 0.96
C GLN A 50 9.87 6.13 0.15
N PRO A 51 10.18 7.28 0.78
CA PRO A 51 10.25 8.57 0.08
C PRO A 51 11.19 8.55 -1.14
N GLU A 52 12.30 7.81 -1.06
CA GLU A 52 13.29 7.74 -2.15
C GLU A 52 12.74 6.98 -3.37
N ASP A 53 11.75 6.12 -3.16
CA ASP A 53 11.09 5.33 -4.21
C ASP A 53 9.93 6.08 -4.87
N THR A 54 9.63 7.33 -4.50
CA THR A 54 8.54 8.13 -5.09
C THR A 54 8.96 8.80 -6.40
N THR A 55 9.47 8.00 -7.34
CA THR A 55 10.09 8.46 -8.60
C THR A 55 9.09 8.74 -9.72
N THR A 56 7.82 8.35 -9.55
CA THR A 56 6.76 8.56 -10.55
C THR A 56 5.56 9.28 -9.94
N PRO A 57 4.75 10.00 -10.75
CA PRO A 57 3.55 10.69 -10.28
C PRO A 57 2.59 9.83 -9.44
N LEU A 58 2.27 8.61 -9.87
CA LEU A 58 1.39 7.70 -9.12
C LEU A 58 2.05 7.18 -7.85
N ARG A 59 3.37 6.99 -7.82
CA ARG A 59 4.11 6.62 -6.61
C ARG A 59 4.10 7.75 -5.58
N GLN A 60 4.22 9.00 -6.02
CA GLN A 60 4.07 10.16 -5.14
C GLN A 60 2.64 10.23 -4.58
N LEU A 61 1.62 10.03 -5.42
CA LEU A 61 0.22 10.00 -4.97
C LEU A 61 -0.04 8.87 -3.96
N TYR A 62 0.51 7.68 -4.22
CA TYR A 62 0.45 6.54 -3.30
C TYR A 62 1.07 6.90 -1.95
N PHE A 63 2.24 7.56 -1.95
CA PHE A 63 2.93 7.96 -0.73
C PHE A 63 2.06 8.92 0.10
N ALA A 64 1.44 9.92 -0.52
CA ALA A 64 0.53 10.82 0.18
C ALA A 64 -0.67 10.08 0.82
N ALA A 65 -1.31 9.17 0.07
CA ALA A 65 -2.40 8.34 0.61
C ALA A 65 -1.92 7.39 1.72
N GLN A 66 -0.69 6.88 1.62
CA GLN A 66 -0.09 6.03 2.65
C GLN A 66 0.06 6.79 3.96
N MET A 67 0.54 8.04 3.92
CA MET A 67 0.68 8.86 5.12
C MET A 67 -0.66 9.08 5.84
N MET A 68 -1.75 9.26 5.09
CA MET A 68 -3.11 9.33 5.66
C MET A 68 -3.50 8.04 6.43
N LEU A 69 -2.95 6.90 6.03
CA LEU A 69 -3.24 5.59 6.61
C LEU A 69 -2.38 5.32 7.86
N ILE A 70 -1.06 5.54 7.75
CA ILE A 70 -0.09 5.09 8.76
C ILE A 70 0.29 6.15 9.79
N GLU A 71 0.05 7.44 9.52
CA GLU A 71 0.40 8.53 10.43
C GLU A 71 -0.83 9.35 10.82
N PRO A 72 -1.55 8.95 11.89
CA PRO A 72 -2.79 9.61 12.31
C PRO A 72 -2.63 11.12 12.56
N ALA A 73 -1.48 11.54 13.08
CA ALA A 73 -1.17 12.93 13.38
C ALA A 73 -1.05 13.81 12.12
N MET A 74 -0.68 13.23 10.98
CA MET A 74 -0.55 13.96 9.71
C MET A 74 -1.74 13.76 8.78
N ARG A 75 -2.79 13.06 9.21
CA ARG A 75 -3.89 12.65 8.31
C ARG A 75 -4.54 13.81 7.55
N GLU A 76 -4.85 14.92 8.22
CA GLU A 76 -5.47 16.08 7.55
C GLU A 76 -4.51 16.75 6.56
N GLN A 77 -3.27 17.00 6.98
CA GLN A 77 -2.22 17.59 6.13
C GLN A 77 -1.95 16.71 4.90
N ALA A 78 -1.78 15.40 5.12
CA ALA A 78 -1.58 14.42 4.06
C ALA A 78 -2.79 14.33 3.13
N GLY A 79 -4.01 14.43 3.66
CA GLY A 79 -5.24 14.50 2.87
C GLY A 79 -5.31 15.72 1.98
N ALA A 80 -4.95 16.90 2.50
CA ALA A 80 -4.88 18.14 1.72
C ALA A 80 -3.82 18.04 0.61
N THR A 81 -2.63 17.54 0.92
CA THR A 81 -1.56 17.30 -0.05
C THR A 81 -2.01 16.30 -1.12
N PHE A 82 -2.61 15.19 -0.72
CA PHE A 82 -3.15 14.18 -1.62
C PHE A 82 -4.17 14.77 -2.60
N ALA A 83 -5.13 15.57 -2.10
CA ALA A 83 -6.14 16.20 -2.95
C ALA A 83 -5.54 17.16 -3.98
N GLN A 84 -4.53 17.95 -3.60
CA GLN A 84 -3.82 18.82 -4.54
C GLN A 84 -3.06 18.02 -5.60
N MET A 85 -2.36 16.97 -5.19
CA MET A 85 -1.65 16.09 -6.13
C MET A 85 -2.61 15.42 -7.10
N LEU A 86 -3.72 14.87 -6.60
CA LEU A 86 -4.75 14.21 -7.41
C LEU A 86 -5.33 15.15 -8.46
N LYS A 87 -5.64 16.41 -8.07
CA LYS A 87 -6.06 17.44 -9.02
C LYS A 87 -5.02 17.71 -10.11
N GLY A 88 -3.74 17.76 -9.73
CA GLY A 88 -2.63 17.85 -10.68
C GLY A 88 -2.57 16.66 -11.64
N MET A 89 -2.80 15.44 -11.14
CA MET A 89 -2.79 14.22 -11.97
C MET A 89 -3.86 14.24 -13.06
N PHE A 90 -5.06 14.75 -12.78
CA PHE A 90 -6.11 14.91 -13.79
C PHE A 90 -5.72 15.88 -14.92
N ALA A 91 -4.86 16.86 -14.64
CA ALA A 91 -4.34 17.77 -15.67
C ALA A 91 -3.22 17.11 -16.49
N THR A 92 -2.37 16.32 -15.84
CA THR A 92 -1.16 15.70 -16.42
C THR A 92 -1.47 14.47 -17.28
N PHE A 93 -2.26 13.51 -16.77
CA PHE A 93 -2.55 12.29 -17.49
C PHE A 93 -3.60 12.50 -18.60
N LYS A 94 -3.43 11.79 -19.72
CA LYS A 94 -4.41 11.72 -20.83
C LYS A 94 -4.94 10.31 -21.06
N ASP A 95 -4.28 9.31 -20.48
CA ASP A 95 -4.67 7.91 -20.59
C ASP A 95 -5.98 7.65 -19.84
N ALA A 96 -6.97 7.07 -20.54
CA ALA A 96 -8.31 6.88 -20.00
C ALA A 96 -8.36 5.87 -18.86
N GLU A 97 -7.48 4.86 -18.86
CA GLU A 97 -7.41 3.85 -17.79
C GLU A 97 -6.95 4.50 -16.50
N ILE A 98 -5.83 5.24 -16.54
CA ILE A 98 -5.32 5.97 -15.38
C ILE A 98 -6.35 7.00 -14.90
N LEU A 99 -6.95 7.77 -15.80
CA LEU A 99 -7.94 8.79 -15.41
C LEU A 99 -9.17 8.17 -14.73
N ASN A 100 -9.63 7.00 -15.17
CA ASN A 100 -10.74 6.30 -14.50
C ASN A 100 -10.32 5.75 -13.14
N ALA A 101 -9.11 5.21 -13.02
CA ALA A 101 -8.55 4.78 -11.74
C ALA A 101 -8.43 5.95 -10.76
N LEU A 102 -8.01 7.13 -11.21
CA LEU A 102 -7.91 8.34 -10.38
C LEU A 102 -9.28 8.82 -9.87
N LYS A 103 -10.35 8.70 -10.67
CA LYS A 103 -11.73 8.98 -10.21
C LYS A 103 -12.18 8.02 -9.11
N LEU A 104 -11.89 6.73 -9.29
CA LEU A 104 -12.20 5.73 -8.26
C LEU A 104 -11.38 5.97 -6.98
N VAL A 105 -10.12 6.34 -7.12
CA VAL A 105 -9.24 6.72 -6.01
C VAL A 105 -9.81 7.91 -5.23
N ASP A 106 -10.30 8.93 -5.92
CA ASP A 106 -10.98 10.08 -5.30
C ASP A 106 -12.18 9.65 -4.44
N GLU A 107 -13.06 8.82 -5.01
CA GLU A 107 -14.25 8.29 -4.34
C GLU A 107 -13.88 7.44 -3.12
N LEU A 108 -12.89 6.55 -3.26
CA LEU A 108 -12.45 5.67 -2.17
C LEU A 108 -11.87 6.46 -1.01
N VAL A 109 -11.06 7.49 -1.28
CA VAL A 109 -10.49 8.34 -0.23
C VAL A 109 -11.57 9.16 0.48
N HIS A 110 -12.51 9.76 -0.26
CA HIS A 110 -13.65 10.48 0.32
C HIS A 110 -14.50 9.60 1.24
N ASN A 111 -14.62 8.31 0.92
CA ASN A 111 -15.35 7.33 1.74
C ASN A 111 -14.49 6.68 2.85
N GLY A 112 -13.27 7.16 3.09
CA GLY A 112 -12.36 6.62 4.12
C GLY A 112 -11.74 5.26 3.77
N ARG A 113 -11.94 4.75 2.56
CA ARG A 113 -11.42 3.46 2.06
C ARG A 113 -10.00 3.60 1.50
N VAL A 114 -9.12 4.26 2.25
CA VAL A 114 -7.76 4.64 1.81
C VAL A 114 -6.91 3.43 1.41
N PHE A 115 -7.04 2.29 2.09
CA PHE A 115 -6.31 1.07 1.72
C PHE A 115 -6.68 0.56 0.31
N GLU A 116 -7.93 0.71 -0.09
CA GLU A 116 -8.39 0.32 -1.42
C GLU A 116 -7.94 1.33 -2.48
N ALA A 117 -7.86 2.62 -2.11
CA ALA A 117 -7.24 3.63 -2.96
C ALA A 117 -5.76 3.28 -3.23
N LEU A 118 -4.99 2.89 -2.20
CA LEU A 118 -3.60 2.43 -2.37
C LEU A 118 -3.48 1.26 -3.36
N LYS A 119 -4.36 0.25 -3.24
CA LYS A 119 -4.40 -0.87 -4.18
C LYS A 119 -4.69 -0.41 -5.60
N THR A 120 -5.66 0.49 -5.75
CA THR A 120 -6.07 1.03 -7.05
C THR A 120 -4.92 1.80 -7.71
N ILE A 121 -4.21 2.66 -6.96
CA ILE A 121 -3.04 3.40 -7.45
C ILE A 121 -1.93 2.42 -7.86
N ARG A 122 -1.58 1.45 -7.01
CA ARG A 122 -0.49 0.50 -7.27
C ARG A 122 -0.74 -0.37 -8.49
N ALA A 123 -2.00 -0.70 -8.79
CA ALA A 123 -2.36 -1.45 -9.99
C ALA A 123 -2.03 -0.70 -11.30
N GLN A 124 -1.92 0.63 -11.25
CA GLN A 124 -1.66 1.48 -12.41
C GLN A 124 -0.17 1.76 -12.64
N TYR A 125 0.73 1.30 -11.76
CA TYR A 125 2.18 1.49 -11.94
C TYR A 125 2.73 0.91 -13.25
N PRO A 126 2.32 -0.29 -13.72
CA PRO A 126 2.81 -0.80 -15.00
C PRO A 126 2.39 0.09 -16.16
N ARG A 127 1.14 0.56 -16.15
CA ARG A 127 0.60 1.44 -17.19
C ARG A 127 1.29 2.80 -17.20
N GLU A 128 1.53 3.38 -16.04
CA GLU A 128 2.31 4.61 -15.91
C GLU A 128 3.74 4.42 -16.45
N ALA A 129 4.41 3.31 -16.12
CA ALA A 129 5.75 3.02 -16.62
C ALA A 129 5.78 2.94 -18.16
N GLU A 130 4.79 2.27 -18.77
CA GLU A 130 4.63 2.22 -20.23
C GLU A 130 4.51 3.63 -20.84
N LEU A 131 3.68 4.50 -20.24
CA LEU A 131 3.48 5.87 -20.72
C LEU A 131 4.73 6.75 -20.55
N MET A 132 5.52 6.51 -19.51
CA MET A 132 6.78 7.21 -19.25
C MET A 132 7.94 6.68 -20.11
N GLY A 133 7.72 5.65 -20.92
CA GLY A 133 8.78 5.00 -21.72
C GLY A 133 9.76 4.19 -20.87
N ALA A 134 9.43 3.91 -19.61
CA ALA A 134 10.22 3.07 -18.72
C ALA A 134 9.84 1.60 -18.93
N GLN A 135 10.82 0.75 -19.30
CA GLN A 135 10.60 -0.69 -19.28
C GLN A 135 10.17 -1.13 -17.86
N PRO A 136 9.16 -2.02 -17.73
CA PRO A 136 8.65 -2.41 -16.43
C PRO A 136 9.77 -3.03 -15.59
N VAL A 137 10.08 -2.38 -14.47
CA VAL A 137 11.02 -2.92 -13.48
C VAL A 137 10.36 -4.16 -12.88
N VAL A 138 10.91 -5.34 -13.22
CA VAL A 138 10.44 -6.63 -12.71
C VAL A 138 10.94 -6.76 -11.28
N TRP A 139 10.03 -6.76 -10.28
CA TRP A 139 10.41 -7.09 -8.91
C TRP A 139 10.79 -8.58 -8.84
N PRO A 140 11.97 -8.96 -8.31
CA PRO A 140 12.29 -10.36 -8.13
C PRO A 140 11.39 -10.96 -7.06
N VAL A 141 10.46 -11.82 -7.48
CA VAL A 141 9.77 -12.74 -6.57
C VAL A 141 10.83 -13.71 -6.06
N THR A 142 11.25 -13.54 -4.81
CA THR A 142 12.13 -14.49 -4.14
C THR A 142 11.36 -15.81 -3.97
N LYS A 143 11.63 -16.78 -4.85
CA LYS A 143 11.25 -18.17 -4.59
C LYS A 143 12.08 -18.68 -3.42
N SER A 144 11.50 -18.66 -2.23
CA SER A 144 12.04 -19.37 -1.08
C SER A 144 11.93 -20.89 -1.32
N GLY A 145 13.08 -21.54 -1.46
CA GLY A 145 13.34 -22.86 -0.88
C GLY A 145 12.84 -24.11 -1.61
N LYS A 146 13.79 -24.84 -2.21
CA LYS A 146 13.88 -26.29 -1.99
C LYS A 146 15.34 -26.72 -2.01
N SER A 147 15.97 -26.70 -0.85
CA SER A 147 17.18 -27.46 -0.58
C SER A 147 16.80 -28.94 -0.46
N ALA A 148 17.01 -29.70 -1.52
CA ALA A 148 17.11 -31.15 -1.42
C ALA A 148 18.60 -31.47 -1.33
N GLY A 149 19.02 -31.92 -0.15
CA GLY A 149 20.38 -32.38 0.09
C GLY A 149 20.71 -33.60 -0.75
N ALA A 150 21.96 -33.65 -1.21
CA ALA A 150 22.59 -34.86 -1.72
C ALA A 150 24.02 -34.90 -1.17
N ASN A 151 24.22 -35.80 -0.21
CA ASN A 151 25.45 -36.57 0.01
C ASN A 151 24.96 -37.95 0.52
N PRO A 152 25.64 -39.07 0.24
CA PRO A 152 27.09 -39.27 0.27
C PRO A 152 27.78 -39.42 -1.08
#